data_AF-A0A921FQS8-F1
#
_entry.id   AF-A0A921FQS8-F1
#
_cell.length_a   1.000
_cell.length_b   1.000
_cell.length_c   1.000
_cell.angle_alpha   90.00
_cell.angle_beta   90.00
_cell.angle_gamma   90.00
#
_symmetry.space_group_name_H-M   'P 1'
#
loop_
_entity.id
_entity.type
_entity.pdbx_description
1 polymer ?
#
loop_
_entity_poly.entity_id
_entity_poly.type
_entity_poly.pdbx_seq_one_letter_code
_entity_poly.pdbx_strand_id
1 'polypeptide(L)'
;MALSLGRFGRNRKKLTKAQGSLDTQVPMTDDQVRAAWTAASWLIDYPGNELLEQLPLLQRLISGLPQRPRQGLQELITALDTGDIMELRCEYVETFDTRRRGCLYLTYFSNGDTRRRGLALLQIKEQYRHAGLEVSNDELPDHLTYVLEFGAGHRLLEAIEILKTNRAGLELLRLHLEERASVWHGAIDAVCATLPELQGSDIEAVQKLIADGPEDELVGLAGYGDGSEDMPPMDMTPYATSPPPAPGGKTFIPLKSLKGRKS
;
A
#
# COMPACT_ATOMS: atom_id res chain seq x y z
N MET A 1 58.06 -38.31 -8.21
CA MET A 1 57.32 -38.58 -9.46
C MET A 1 55.86 -38.23 -9.19
N ALA A 2 55.36 -37.04 -9.52
CA ALA A 2 54.82 -36.64 -10.84
C ALA A 2 53.70 -37.62 -11.26
N LEU A 3 52.43 -37.27 -11.53
CA LEU A 3 51.70 -36.06 -11.91
C LEU A 3 50.20 -36.34 -11.73
N SER A 4 49.35 -35.32 -11.54
CA SER A 4 48.22 -35.04 -12.45
C SER A 4 47.37 -33.88 -11.94
N LEU A 5 47.48 -32.74 -12.63
CA LEU A 5 46.55 -31.60 -12.52
C LEU A 5 45.23 -31.98 -13.20
N GLY A 6 44.18 -32.16 -12.41
CA GLY A 6 42.80 -32.23 -12.88
C GLY A 6 42.19 -30.84 -13.00
N ARG A 7 42.01 -30.37 -14.24
CA ARG A 7 41.36 -29.12 -14.64
C ARG A 7 40.01 -28.92 -13.93
N PHE A 8 39.90 -27.88 -13.09
CA PHE A 8 38.60 -27.33 -12.68
C PHE A 8 37.97 -26.61 -13.89
N GLY A 9 37.26 -27.40 -14.70
CA GLY A 9 36.43 -26.90 -15.78
C GLY A 9 35.32 -26.02 -15.23
N ARG A 10 35.36 -24.75 -15.60
CA ARG A 10 34.22 -23.83 -15.55
C ARG A 10 33.01 -24.51 -16.19
N ASN A 11 32.02 -24.85 -15.38
CA ASN A 11 30.69 -25.12 -15.88
C ASN A 11 29.71 -24.16 -15.20
N ARG A 12 29.77 -22.90 -15.65
CA ARG A 12 28.62 -21.99 -15.57
C ARG A 12 27.52 -22.62 -16.41
N LYS A 13 26.70 -23.48 -15.80
CA LYS A 13 25.39 -23.79 -16.36
C LYS A 13 24.65 -22.46 -16.42
N LYS A 14 24.55 -21.91 -17.62
CA LYS A 14 23.57 -20.88 -17.97
C LYS A 14 22.22 -21.49 -17.64
N LEU A 15 21.69 -21.17 -16.45
CA LEU A 15 20.25 -21.27 -16.22
C LEU A 15 19.62 -20.29 -17.20
N THR A 16 18.97 -20.85 -18.20
CA THR A 16 17.98 -20.19 -19.02
C THR A 16 17.00 -19.47 -18.08
N LYS A 17 17.07 -18.13 -18.08
CA LYS A 17 16.13 -17.24 -17.40
C LYS A 17 14.73 -17.63 -17.88
N ALA A 18 13.91 -18.22 -17.00
CA ALA A 18 12.48 -18.29 -17.27
C ALA A 18 11.98 -16.86 -17.43
N GLN A 19 11.29 -16.59 -18.54
CA GLN A 19 10.54 -15.34 -18.69
C GLN A 19 9.43 -15.30 -17.63
N GLY A 20 9.37 -14.22 -16.85
CA GLY A 20 8.14 -13.77 -16.18
C GLY A 20 7.86 -14.30 -14.76
N SER A 21 8.83 -14.22 -13.84
CA SER A 21 8.50 -14.23 -12.41
C SER A 21 8.99 -12.92 -11.82
N LEU A 22 8.12 -12.21 -11.10
CA LEU A 22 8.51 -11.05 -10.30
C LEU A 22 9.61 -11.41 -9.31
N ASP A 23 10.46 -10.45 -9.00
CA ASP A 23 11.44 -10.56 -7.93
C ASP A 23 10.73 -10.29 -6.60
N THR A 24 10.56 -11.33 -5.81
CA THR A 24 9.72 -11.36 -4.62
C THR A 24 10.46 -12.08 -3.51
N GLN A 25 10.34 -11.61 -2.26
CA GLN A 25 10.94 -12.29 -1.10
C GLN A 25 10.52 -13.76 -0.97
N VAL A 26 9.32 -14.09 -1.43
CA VAL A 26 8.84 -15.47 -1.52
C VAL A 26 8.46 -15.75 -2.97
N PRO A 27 9.00 -16.81 -3.63
CA PRO A 27 8.69 -17.09 -5.04
C PRO A 27 7.18 -17.15 -5.29
N MET A 28 6.69 -16.23 -6.13
CA MET A 28 5.28 -16.09 -6.46
C MET A 28 5.10 -15.81 -7.95
N THR A 29 4.04 -16.37 -8.52
CA THR A 29 3.55 -16.02 -9.85
C THR A 29 2.85 -14.66 -9.82
N ASP A 30 2.75 -14.00 -10.97
CA ASP A 30 2.01 -12.74 -11.11
C ASP A 30 0.56 -12.86 -10.60
N ASP A 31 -0.12 -13.99 -10.88
CA ASP A 31 -1.49 -14.24 -10.40
C ASP A 31 -1.57 -14.36 -8.88
N GLN A 32 -0.57 -14.98 -8.24
CA GLN A 32 -0.49 -15.03 -6.79
C GLN A 32 -0.22 -13.64 -6.19
N VAL A 33 0.60 -12.81 -6.84
CA VAL A 33 0.81 -11.42 -6.40
C VAL A 33 -0.50 -10.63 -6.50
N ARG A 34 -1.21 -10.73 -7.63
CA ARG A 34 -2.53 -10.08 -7.81
C ARG A 34 -3.55 -10.56 -6.78
N ALA A 35 -3.58 -11.86 -6.48
CA ALA A 35 -4.46 -12.42 -5.46
C ALA A 35 -4.13 -11.90 -4.05
N ALA A 36 -2.84 -11.86 -3.69
CA ALA A 36 -2.39 -11.30 -2.41
C ALA A 36 -2.76 -9.81 -2.29
N TRP A 37 -2.56 -9.03 -3.35
CA TRP A 37 -2.86 -7.60 -3.36
C TRP A 37 -4.35 -7.30 -3.34
N THR A 38 -5.15 -8.09 -4.05
CA THR A 38 -6.62 -8.01 -3.98
C THR A 38 -7.10 -8.33 -2.56
N ALA A 39 -6.59 -9.39 -1.95
CA ALA A 39 -6.98 -9.73 -0.57
C ALA A 39 -6.55 -8.65 0.42
N ALA A 40 -5.30 -8.19 0.34
CA ALA A 40 -4.78 -7.15 1.21
C ALA A 40 -5.54 -5.82 1.04
N SER A 41 -5.87 -5.39 -0.17
CA SER A 41 -6.56 -4.11 -0.39
C SER A 41 -7.96 -4.08 0.24
N TRP A 42 -8.65 -5.22 0.26
CA TRP A 42 -9.93 -5.37 0.93
C TRP A 42 -9.79 -5.47 2.44
N LEU A 43 -8.87 -6.31 2.93
CA LEU A 43 -8.73 -6.59 4.37
C LEU A 43 -8.12 -5.43 5.16
N ILE A 44 -7.33 -4.56 4.50
CA ILE A 44 -6.80 -3.32 5.08
C ILE A 44 -7.84 -2.21 5.09
N ASP A 45 -8.96 -2.33 4.37
CA ASP A 45 -9.98 -1.31 4.37
C ASP A 45 -10.80 -1.32 5.67
N TYR A 46 -11.56 -0.25 5.91
CA TYR A 46 -12.44 -0.17 7.07
C TYR A 46 -13.37 -1.38 7.12
N PRO A 47 -13.57 -2.04 8.29
CA PRO A 47 -14.39 -3.24 8.42
C PRO A 47 -15.89 -2.93 8.33
N GLY A 48 -16.33 -2.57 7.13
CA GLY A 48 -17.71 -2.38 6.71
C GLY A 48 -18.41 -3.69 6.37
N ASN A 49 -19.74 -3.65 6.24
CA ASN A 49 -20.55 -4.84 6.01
C ASN A 49 -20.18 -5.52 4.67
N GLU A 50 -19.85 -4.73 3.66
CA GLU A 50 -19.42 -5.22 2.35
C GLU A 50 -18.17 -6.09 2.44
N LEU A 51 -17.18 -5.71 3.25
CA LEU A 51 -15.98 -6.52 3.47
C LEU A 51 -16.34 -7.85 4.15
N LEU A 52 -17.16 -7.79 5.20
CA LEU A 52 -17.56 -8.98 5.96
C LEU A 52 -18.30 -10.01 5.09
N GLU A 53 -19.17 -9.54 4.20
CA GLU A 53 -19.87 -10.41 3.25
C GLU A 53 -18.93 -11.12 2.26
N GLN A 54 -17.75 -10.56 2.00
CA GLN A 54 -16.76 -11.11 1.07
C GLN A 54 -15.69 -12.00 1.72
N LEU A 55 -15.64 -12.11 3.06
CA LEU A 55 -14.62 -12.92 3.76
C LEU A 55 -14.51 -14.37 3.21
N PRO A 56 -15.61 -15.10 2.92
CA PRO A 56 -15.50 -16.45 2.34
C PRO A 56 -14.86 -16.47 0.94
N LEU A 57 -15.03 -15.41 0.15
CA LEU A 57 -14.41 -15.29 -1.16
C LEU A 57 -12.91 -14.99 -1.02
N LEU A 58 -12.55 -14.07 -0.12
CA LEU A 58 -11.16 -13.72 0.18
C LEU A 58 -10.40 -14.93 0.73
N GLN A 59 -11.04 -15.72 1.59
CA GLN A 59 -10.54 -16.98 2.11
C GLN A 59 -10.15 -17.96 1.00
N ARG A 60 -11.02 -18.09 -0.02
CA ARG A 60 -10.74 -18.93 -1.20
C ARG A 60 -9.63 -18.35 -2.05
N LEU A 61 -9.62 -17.03 -2.25
CA LEU A 61 -8.63 -16.33 -3.06
C LEU A 61 -7.21 -16.55 -2.53
N ILE A 62 -7.02 -16.52 -1.21
CA ILE A 62 -5.69 -16.68 -0.60
C ILE A 62 -5.22 -18.13 -0.48
N SER A 63 -6.09 -19.12 -0.75
CA SER A 63 -5.79 -20.54 -0.52
C SER A 63 -4.60 -21.08 -1.33
N GLY A 64 -4.35 -20.51 -2.51
CA GLY A 64 -3.23 -20.85 -3.39
C GLY A 64 -1.94 -20.06 -3.14
N LEU A 65 -1.91 -19.18 -2.13
CA LEU A 65 -0.74 -18.38 -1.81
C LEU A 65 0.31 -19.19 -1.04
N PRO A 66 1.61 -18.85 -1.17
CA PRO A 66 2.66 -19.40 -0.31
C PRO A 66 2.38 -19.12 1.18
N GLN A 67 3.01 -19.92 2.06
CA GLN A 67 2.75 -19.88 3.50
C GLN A 67 2.83 -18.48 4.11
N ARG A 68 3.90 -17.72 3.85
CA ARG A 68 4.14 -16.41 4.47
C ARG A 68 3.01 -15.40 4.22
N PRO A 69 2.68 -15.01 2.97
CA PRO A 69 1.58 -14.08 2.73
C PRO A 69 0.22 -14.68 3.12
N ARG A 70 0.03 -15.98 2.97
CA ARG A 70 -1.25 -16.64 3.29
C ARG A 70 -1.58 -16.59 4.77
N GLN A 71 -0.60 -16.82 5.64
CA GLN A 71 -0.82 -16.96 7.08
C GLN A 71 -1.35 -15.66 7.70
N GLY A 72 -0.69 -14.53 7.45
CA GLY A 72 -1.13 -13.24 8.00
C GLY A 72 -2.51 -12.82 7.50
N LEU A 73 -2.79 -13.04 6.20
CA LEU A 73 -4.12 -12.78 5.62
C LEU A 73 -5.19 -13.69 6.23
N GLN A 74 -4.86 -14.96 6.47
CA GLN A 74 -5.77 -15.93 7.08
C GLN A 74 -6.14 -15.55 8.52
N GLU A 75 -5.14 -15.15 9.30
CA GLU A 75 -5.33 -14.71 10.69
C GLU A 75 -6.23 -13.48 10.74
N LEU A 76 -6.00 -12.49 9.87
CA LEU A 76 -6.86 -11.30 9.75
C LEU A 76 -8.30 -11.64 9.32
N ILE A 77 -8.49 -12.51 8.33
CA ILE A 77 -9.83 -12.99 7.94
C ILE A 77 -10.54 -13.62 9.14
N THR A 78 -9.82 -14.43 9.91
CA THR A 78 -10.39 -15.10 11.10
C THR A 78 -10.77 -14.09 12.17
N ALA A 79 -9.93 -13.07 12.41
CA ALA A 79 -10.23 -11.99 13.34
C ALA A 79 -11.47 -11.21 12.93
N LEU A 80 -11.61 -10.85 11.64
CA LEU A 80 -12.77 -10.14 11.10
C LEU A 80 -14.06 -10.98 11.13
N ASP A 81 -13.96 -12.31 10.97
CA ASP A 81 -15.11 -13.22 10.97
C ASP A 81 -15.62 -13.56 12.38
N THR A 82 -14.73 -13.57 13.38
CA THR A 82 -15.05 -14.08 14.73
C THR A 82 -14.96 -13.03 15.85
N GLY A 83 -14.32 -11.90 15.61
CA GLY A 83 -14.16 -10.82 16.59
C GLY A 83 -15.41 -9.96 16.75
N ASP A 84 -15.41 -9.12 17.79
CA ASP A 84 -16.43 -8.08 17.94
C ASP A 84 -16.18 -6.98 16.90
N ILE A 85 -17.11 -6.84 15.95
CA ILE A 85 -16.99 -5.88 14.86
C ILE A 85 -16.91 -4.43 15.34
N MET A 86 -17.54 -4.08 16.46
CA MET A 86 -17.48 -2.71 16.98
C MET A 86 -16.12 -2.43 17.59
N GLU A 87 -15.53 -3.40 18.29
CA GLU A 87 -14.15 -3.29 18.80
C GLU A 87 -13.15 -3.17 17.64
N LEU A 88 -13.27 -4.01 16.61
CA LEU A 88 -12.41 -3.97 15.43
C LEU A 88 -12.54 -2.65 14.66
N ARG A 89 -13.73 -2.06 14.58
CA ARG A 89 -13.94 -0.73 13.97
C ARG A 89 -13.25 0.37 14.77
N CYS A 90 -13.33 0.32 16.10
CA CYS A 90 -12.61 1.26 16.96
C CYS A 90 -11.10 1.10 16.81
N GLU A 91 -10.60 -0.14 16.86
CA GLU A 91 -9.18 -0.45 16.70
C GLU A 91 -8.66 -0.01 15.32
N TYR A 92 -9.48 -0.14 14.28
CA TYR A 92 -9.15 0.34 12.93
C TYR A 92 -8.88 1.85 12.93
N VAL A 93 -9.80 2.63 13.50
CA VAL A 93 -9.66 4.09 13.57
C VAL A 93 -8.43 4.46 14.39
N GLU A 94 -8.24 3.82 15.55
CA GLU A 94 -7.06 4.04 16.40
C GLU A 94 -5.74 3.68 15.69
N THR A 95 -5.78 2.71 14.77
CA THR A 95 -4.61 2.26 14.02
C THR A 95 -4.30 3.19 12.85
N PHE A 96 -5.28 3.46 11.98
CA PHE A 96 -5.06 4.07 10.67
C PHE A 96 -5.42 5.55 10.58
N ASP A 97 -6.26 6.09 11.47
CA ASP A 97 -6.63 7.52 11.47
C ASP A 97 -5.55 8.40 12.13
N THR A 98 -4.43 7.81 12.54
CA THR A 98 -3.28 8.55 13.04
C THR A 98 -2.40 9.02 11.87
N ARG A 99 -2.12 10.33 11.78
CA ARG A 99 -1.20 10.91 10.78
C ARG A 99 0.27 10.50 10.94
N ARG A 100 0.58 9.47 11.75
CA ARG A 100 1.95 9.12 12.12
C ARG A 100 2.41 7.87 11.38
N ARG A 101 2.60 6.80 12.14
CA ARG A 101 3.19 5.55 11.66
C ARG A 101 2.16 4.58 11.10
N GLY A 102 0.88 4.84 11.37
CA GLY A 102 -0.24 4.00 10.98
C GLY A 102 -0.94 4.44 9.68
N CYS A 103 -0.61 5.59 9.06
CA CYS A 103 -1.37 6.04 7.90
C CYS A 103 -1.14 5.16 6.66
N LEU A 104 -2.13 5.12 5.77
CA LEU A 104 -2.09 4.32 4.53
C LEU A 104 -1.61 5.10 3.30
N TYR A 105 -1.11 6.33 3.49
CA TYR A 105 -0.64 7.20 2.42
C TYR A 105 0.86 7.05 2.21
N LEU A 106 1.24 6.34 1.14
CA LEU A 106 2.62 5.94 0.87
C LEU A 106 3.58 7.13 0.81
N THR A 107 3.18 8.24 0.18
CA THR A 107 4.07 9.39 -0.04
C THR A 107 4.26 10.24 1.20
N TYR A 108 3.39 10.09 2.21
CA TYR A 108 3.43 10.86 3.45
C TYR A 108 4.70 10.54 4.24
N PHE A 109 5.06 9.26 4.38
CA PHE A 109 6.23 8.84 5.16
C PHE A 109 7.53 9.51 4.72
N SER A 110 7.75 9.69 3.42
CA SER A 110 9.00 10.26 2.89
C SER A 110 8.97 11.77 2.68
N ASN A 111 7.79 12.39 2.63
CA ASN A 111 7.66 13.79 2.24
C ASN A 111 6.86 14.66 3.21
N GLY A 112 6.16 14.08 4.20
CA GLY A 112 5.20 14.80 5.05
C GLY A 112 4.21 15.63 4.23
N ASP A 113 3.69 16.72 4.79
CA ASP A 113 2.84 17.67 4.07
C ASP A 113 3.65 18.78 3.36
N THR A 114 4.67 18.36 2.60
CA THR A 114 5.52 19.29 1.86
C THR A 114 5.13 19.39 0.39
N ARG A 115 5.65 20.43 -0.28
CA ARG A 115 5.56 20.57 -1.76
C ARG A 115 6.07 19.32 -2.50
N ARG A 116 7.01 18.57 -1.93
CA ARG A 116 7.55 17.34 -2.52
C ARG A 116 6.49 16.24 -2.57
N ARG A 117 5.61 16.16 -1.56
CA ARG A 117 4.45 15.24 -1.56
C ARG A 117 3.54 15.54 -2.73
N GLY A 118 3.21 16.81 -2.97
CA GLY A 118 2.41 17.22 -4.12
C GLY A 118 2.97 16.75 -5.47
N LEU A 119 4.29 16.81 -5.66
CA LEU A 119 4.94 16.28 -6.88
C LEU A 119 4.86 14.76 -6.99
N ALA A 120 5.06 14.03 -5.88
CA ALA A 120 4.93 12.58 -5.84
C ALA A 120 3.50 12.13 -6.18
N LEU A 121 2.49 12.80 -5.64
CA LEU A 121 1.07 12.54 -5.95
C LEU A 121 0.76 12.75 -7.43
N LEU A 122 1.30 13.82 -8.05
CA LEU A 122 1.14 14.06 -9.49
C LEU A 122 1.79 12.96 -10.34
N GLN A 123 2.99 12.50 -9.97
CA GLN A 123 3.67 11.40 -10.67
C GLN A 123 2.86 10.11 -10.61
N ILE A 124 2.33 9.76 -9.43
CA ILE A 124 1.49 8.59 -9.26
C ILE A 124 0.21 8.75 -10.09
N LYS A 125 -0.47 9.91 -10.03
CA LYS A 125 -1.68 10.19 -10.82
C LYS A 125 -1.43 10.03 -12.33
N GLU A 126 -0.26 10.41 -12.82
CA GLU A 126 0.10 10.21 -14.23
C GLU A 126 0.27 8.73 -14.59
N GLN A 127 0.76 7.89 -13.68
CA GLN A 127 0.79 6.43 -13.91
C GLN A 127 -0.62 5.83 -14.08
N TYR A 128 -1.59 6.27 -13.28
CA TYR A 128 -3.00 5.90 -13.48
C TYR A 128 -3.50 6.37 -14.85
N ARG A 129 -3.20 7.62 -15.24
CA ARG A 129 -3.61 8.18 -16.54
C ARG A 129 -3.01 7.42 -17.72
N HIS A 130 -1.75 7.00 -17.64
CA HIS A 130 -1.11 6.16 -18.65
C HIS A 130 -1.78 4.78 -18.81
N ALA A 131 -2.45 4.30 -17.76
CA ALA A 131 -3.30 3.10 -17.83
C ALA A 131 -4.72 3.38 -18.35
N GLY A 132 -5.05 4.63 -18.69
CA GLY A 132 -6.38 5.06 -19.09
C GLY A 132 -7.35 5.26 -17.92
N LEU A 133 -6.82 5.42 -16.71
CA LEU A 133 -7.58 5.51 -15.46
C LEU A 133 -7.49 6.92 -14.87
N GLU A 134 -8.58 7.41 -14.29
CA GLU A 134 -8.62 8.67 -13.54
C GLU A 134 -9.01 8.43 -12.09
N VAL A 135 -8.12 8.68 -11.14
CA VAL A 135 -8.44 8.58 -9.71
C VAL A 135 -9.48 9.63 -9.34
N SER A 136 -10.53 9.20 -8.64
CA SER A 136 -11.58 10.07 -8.09
C SER A 136 -11.00 11.08 -7.10
N ASN A 137 -11.69 12.21 -6.90
CA ASN A 137 -11.19 13.28 -6.03
C ASN A 137 -11.50 13.06 -4.54
N ASP A 138 -12.19 11.96 -4.20
CA ASP A 138 -12.53 11.57 -2.83
C ASP A 138 -11.37 10.92 -2.08
N GLU A 139 -10.36 10.42 -2.79
CA GLU A 139 -9.20 9.74 -2.23
C GLU A 139 -7.92 10.11 -2.99
N LEU A 140 -6.77 10.09 -2.31
CA LEU A 140 -5.47 10.36 -2.92
C LEU A 140 -4.95 9.14 -3.69
N PRO A 141 -4.22 9.37 -4.81
CA PRO A 141 -3.76 8.30 -5.67
C PRO A 141 -2.68 7.41 -5.03
N ASP A 142 -2.08 7.83 -3.92
CA ASP A 142 -1.06 7.09 -3.17
C ASP A 142 -1.62 6.31 -1.97
N HIS A 143 -2.93 6.32 -1.75
CA HIS A 143 -3.55 5.44 -0.76
C HIS A 143 -3.23 3.99 -1.09
N LEU A 144 -2.71 3.23 -0.12
CA LEU A 144 -2.17 1.88 -0.33
C LEU A 144 -3.18 0.95 -1.02
N THR A 145 -4.45 0.97 -0.60
CA THR A 145 -5.49 0.12 -1.21
C THR A 145 -5.68 0.43 -2.70
N TYR A 146 -5.59 1.70 -3.11
CA TYR A 146 -5.74 2.10 -4.51
C TYR A 146 -4.55 1.62 -5.35
N VAL A 147 -3.34 1.73 -4.82
CA VAL A 147 -2.12 1.24 -5.50
C VAL A 147 -2.15 -0.28 -5.66
N LEU A 148 -2.58 -1.01 -4.63
CA LEU A 148 -2.73 -2.47 -4.69
C LEU A 148 -3.77 -2.89 -5.73
N GLU A 149 -4.93 -2.22 -5.77
CA GLU A 149 -5.98 -2.54 -6.73
C GLU A 149 -5.62 -2.14 -8.16
N PHE A 150 -4.92 -1.01 -8.34
CA PHE A 150 -4.34 -0.62 -9.61
C PHE A 150 -3.41 -1.70 -10.15
N GLY A 151 -2.52 -2.21 -9.30
CA GLY A 151 -1.62 -3.30 -9.65
C GLY A 151 -2.35 -4.60 -9.96
N ALA A 152 -3.26 -5.01 -9.07
CA ALA A 152 -3.99 -6.27 -9.14
C ALA A 152 -4.93 -6.33 -10.36
N GLY A 153 -5.61 -5.23 -10.70
CA GLY A 153 -6.60 -5.16 -11.77
C GLY A 153 -6.06 -4.68 -13.12
N HIS A 154 -4.94 -3.94 -13.15
CA HIS A 154 -4.52 -3.23 -14.36
C HIS A 154 -3.02 -3.36 -14.65
N ARG A 155 -2.17 -2.74 -13.84
CA ARG A 155 -0.77 -2.44 -14.18
C ARG A 155 0.17 -2.89 -13.06
N LEU A 156 0.42 -4.20 -13.01
CA LEU A 156 1.16 -4.83 -11.92
C LEU A 156 2.58 -4.29 -11.78
N LEU A 157 3.32 -4.17 -12.89
CA LEU A 157 4.71 -3.70 -12.86
C LEU A 157 4.81 -2.24 -12.41
N GLU A 158 3.91 -1.39 -12.91
CA GLU A 158 3.88 0.03 -12.56
C GLU A 158 3.54 0.23 -11.08
N ALA A 159 2.57 -0.53 -10.55
CA ALA A 159 2.24 -0.52 -9.12
C ALA A 159 3.41 -1.03 -8.24
N ILE A 160 4.17 -2.03 -8.69
CA ILE A 160 5.40 -2.48 -7.99
C ILE A 160 6.40 -1.33 -7.88
N GLU A 161 6.58 -0.53 -8.93
CA GLU A 161 7.49 0.61 -8.87
C GLU A 161 7.00 1.70 -7.91
N ILE A 162 5.69 1.94 -7.80
CA ILE A 162 5.12 2.83 -6.77
C ILE A 162 5.47 2.31 -5.36
N LEU A 163 5.24 1.02 -5.10
CA LEU A 163 5.51 0.41 -3.80
C LEU A 163 7.01 0.41 -3.47
N LYS A 164 7.88 0.13 -4.45
CA LYS A 164 9.34 0.19 -4.29
C LYS A 164 9.83 1.61 -4.00
N THR A 165 9.30 2.60 -4.71
CA THR A 165 9.66 4.02 -4.49
C THR A 165 9.30 4.48 -3.08
N ASN A 166 8.25 3.90 -2.49
CA ASN A 166 7.78 4.21 -1.14
C ASN A 166 8.06 3.08 -0.14
N ARG A 167 9.05 2.22 -0.43
CA ARG A 167 9.29 0.98 0.35
C ARG A 167 9.57 1.24 1.82
N ALA A 168 10.33 2.31 2.11
CA ALA A 168 10.67 2.65 3.49
C ALA A 168 9.43 2.99 4.34
N GLY A 169 8.45 3.70 3.76
CA GLY A 169 7.19 4.00 4.45
C GLY A 169 6.35 2.74 4.69
N LEU A 170 6.27 1.86 3.69
CA LEU A 170 5.55 0.58 3.81
C LEU A 170 6.16 -0.32 4.90
N GLU A 171 7.49 -0.40 5.00
CA GLU A 171 8.15 -1.15 6.07
C GLU A 171 7.97 -0.49 7.45
N LEU A 172 7.96 0.84 7.50
CA LEU A 172 7.69 1.54 8.76
C LEU A 172 6.27 1.24 9.25
N LEU A 173 5.28 1.24 8.35
CA LEU A 173 3.93 0.80 8.66
C LEU A 173 3.92 -0.66 9.14
N ARG A 174 4.62 -1.57 8.45
CA ARG A 174 4.72 -2.98 8.85
C ARG A 174 5.26 -3.13 10.27
N LEU A 175 6.40 -2.51 10.56
CA LEU A 175 7.04 -2.54 11.88
C LEU A 175 6.13 -1.93 12.95
N HIS A 176 5.45 -0.83 12.64
CA HIS A 176 4.53 -0.19 13.57
C HIS A 176 3.34 -1.10 13.94
N LEU A 177 2.75 -1.78 12.96
CA LEU A 177 1.65 -2.72 13.21
C LEU A 177 2.14 -3.96 13.97
N GLU A 178 3.37 -4.41 13.71
CA GLU A 178 4.03 -5.49 14.45
C GLU A 178 4.22 -5.12 15.93
N GLU A 179 4.77 -3.92 16.21
CA GLU A 179 4.95 -3.40 17.58
C GLU A 179 3.64 -3.29 18.36
N ARG A 180 2.54 -2.97 17.67
CA ARG A 180 1.19 -2.86 18.25
C ARG A 180 0.47 -4.20 18.38
N ALA A 181 1.05 -5.29 17.86
CA ALA A 181 0.37 -6.57 17.70
C ALA A 181 -0.99 -6.44 16.97
N SER A 182 -1.06 -5.54 15.99
CA SER A 182 -2.29 -5.23 15.27
C SER A 182 -2.70 -6.35 14.32
N VAL A 183 -4.00 -6.66 14.25
CA VAL A 183 -4.54 -7.69 13.35
C VAL A 183 -4.24 -7.40 11.87
N TRP A 184 -4.11 -6.13 11.48
CA TRP A 184 -3.81 -5.74 10.10
C TRP A 184 -2.34 -5.92 9.71
N HIS A 185 -1.44 -6.22 10.66
CA HIS A 185 -0.02 -6.47 10.36
C HIS A 185 0.16 -7.55 9.29
N GLY A 186 -0.63 -8.64 9.37
CA GLY A 186 -0.55 -9.76 8.44
C GLY A 186 -0.82 -9.38 6.98
N ALA A 187 -1.68 -8.39 6.74
CA ALA A 187 -1.94 -7.90 5.39
C ALA A 187 -0.77 -7.07 4.84
N ILE A 188 -0.15 -6.24 5.69
CA ILE A 188 1.03 -5.45 5.29
C ILE A 188 2.25 -6.37 5.07
N ASP A 189 2.50 -7.35 5.94
CA ASP A 189 3.58 -8.32 5.70
C ASP A 189 3.35 -9.12 4.41
N ALA A 190 2.10 -9.49 4.11
CA ALA A 190 1.76 -10.15 2.85
C ALA A 190 2.09 -9.28 1.63
N VAL A 191 1.84 -7.97 1.67
CA VAL A 191 2.27 -7.03 0.62
C VAL A 191 3.80 -6.98 0.56
N CYS A 192 4.50 -6.82 1.67
CA CYS A 192 5.96 -6.79 1.68
C CYS A 192 6.59 -8.07 1.11
N ALA A 193 6.00 -9.24 1.37
CA ALA A 193 6.48 -10.53 0.85
C ALA A 193 6.43 -10.63 -0.69
N THR A 194 5.57 -9.83 -1.34
CA THR A 194 5.46 -9.76 -2.81
C THR A 194 6.48 -8.84 -3.46
N LEU A 195 7.28 -8.12 -2.67
CA LEU A 195 8.31 -7.20 -3.16
C LEU A 195 9.70 -7.83 -2.97
N PRO A 196 10.74 -7.33 -3.68
CA PRO A 196 12.11 -7.77 -3.46
C PRO A 196 12.56 -7.58 -2.01
N GLU A 197 13.63 -8.26 -1.61
CA GLU A 197 14.30 -7.97 -0.34
C GLU A 197 14.76 -6.51 -0.28
N LEU A 198 14.71 -5.93 0.92
CA LEU A 198 15.18 -4.57 1.15
C LEU A 198 16.65 -4.45 0.74
N GLN A 199 16.94 -3.40 -0.02
CA GLN A 199 18.31 -3.06 -0.40
C GLN A 199 18.89 -2.06 0.61
N GLY A 200 20.22 -1.85 0.58
CA GLY A 200 20.90 -0.96 1.52
C GLY A 200 20.30 0.45 1.62
N SER A 201 19.91 1.04 0.49
CA SER A 201 19.25 2.36 0.47
C SER A 201 17.88 2.36 1.14
N ASP A 202 17.12 1.26 1.03
CA ASP A 202 15.81 1.15 1.68
C ASP A 202 15.98 1.00 3.19
N ILE A 203 16.96 0.21 3.62
CA ILE A 203 17.30 0.02 5.04
C ILE A 203 17.73 1.34 5.66
N GLU A 204 18.61 2.09 5.00
CA GLU A 204 19.04 3.42 5.44
C GLU A 204 17.86 4.39 5.54
N ALA A 205 16.95 4.37 4.55
CA ALA A 205 15.75 5.21 4.57
C ALA A 205 14.81 4.83 5.72
N VAL A 206 14.57 3.54 5.98
CA VAL A 206 13.77 3.07 7.12
C VAL A 206 14.41 3.51 8.44
N GLN A 207 15.71 3.30 8.61
CA GLN A 207 16.44 3.71 9.81
C GLN A 207 16.35 5.21 10.03
N LYS A 208 16.49 6.00 8.97
CA LYS A 208 16.33 7.45 9.03
C LYS A 208 14.92 7.84 9.48
N LEU A 209 13.86 7.26 8.88
CA LEU A 209 12.48 7.57 9.27
C LEU A 209 12.16 7.16 10.72
N ILE A 210 12.78 6.09 11.22
CA ILE A 210 12.68 5.70 12.64
C ILE A 210 13.40 6.72 13.53
N ALA A 211 14.62 7.14 13.15
CA ALA A 211 15.48 8.02 13.92
C ALA A 211 14.99 9.48 13.97
N ASP A 212 14.47 9.99 12.85
CA ASP A 212 13.90 11.34 12.75
C ASP A 212 12.67 11.49 13.68
N GLY A 213 12.11 10.38 14.18
CA GLY A 213 10.93 10.39 15.03
C GLY A 213 9.70 10.91 14.27
N PRO A 214 8.50 10.89 14.87
CA PRO A 214 7.38 11.59 14.26
C PRO A 214 7.76 13.08 14.17
N GLU A 215 7.73 13.66 12.97
CA GLU A 215 7.83 15.12 12.83
C GLU A 215 6.77 15.72 13.76
N ASP A 216 7.21 16.51 14.75
CA ASP A 216 6.29 17.33 15.53
C ASP A 216 5.53 18.18 14.51
N GLU A 217 4.25 17.88 14.29
CA GLU A 217 3.35 18.88 13.74
C GLU A 217 3.62 20.12 14.58
N LEU A 218 4.14 21.17 13.95
CA LEU A 218 4.03 22.52 14.48
C LEU A 218 2.53 22.76 14.61
N VAL A 219 1.99 22.32 15.74
CA VAL A 219 0.68 22.68 16.24
C VAL A 219 0.63 24.18 16.04
N GLY A 220 -0.45 24.68 15.44
CA GLY A 220 -0.70 26.10 15.27
C GLY A 220 -0.82 26.83 16.61
N LEU A 221 0.24 26.83 17.40
CA LEU A 221 0.54 27.70 18.52
C LEU A 221 1.24 28.96 17.97
N ALA A 222 0.73 29.48 16.85
CA ALA A 222 0.76 30.93 16.68
C ALA A 222 -0.36 31.44 17.57
N GLY A 223 0.02 32.05 18.69
CA GLY A 223 -0.89 32.45 19.75
C GLY A 223 -2.10 33.20 19.22
N TYR A 224 -3.25 32.96 19.86
CA TYR A 224 -4.37 33.88 19.82
C TYR A 224 -3.87 35.24 20.33
N GLY A 225 -3.38 36.05 19.39
CA GLY A 225 -3.27 37.49 19.53
C GLY A 225 -4.68 38.06 19.60
N ASP A 226 -4.85 38.92 20.58
CA ASP A 226 -6.01 39.70 20.89
C ASP A 226 -6.48 40.59 19.73
N GLY A 227 -7.80 40.82 19.68
CA GLY A 227 -8.35 42.10 19.20
C GLY A 227 -8.62 42.22 17.69
N SER A 228 -9.89 41.99 17.35
CA SER A 228 -10.72 42.84 16.47
C SER A 228 -10.18 43.26 15.10
N GLU A 229 -10.79 42.74 14.03
CA GLU A 229 -11.67 43.50 13.11
C GLU A 229 -12.11 42.62 11.93
N ASP A 230 -13.31 42.91 11.41
CA ASP A 230 -14.11 42.15 10.44
C ASP A 230 -13.33 41.40 9.33
N MET A 231 -13.48 40.07 9.32
CA MET A 231 -13.30 39.23 8.13
C MET A 231 -14.63 38.53 7.82
N PRO A 232 -15.12 38.53 6.56
CA PRO A 232 -16.29 37.76 6.18
C PRO A 232 -16.02 36.26 6.40
N PRO A 233 -17.06 35.43 6.64
CA PRO A 233 -16.86 34.02 6.91
C PRO A 233 -16.14 33.36 5.73
N MET A 234 -14.91 32.89 5.99
CA MET A 234 -14.19 31.99 5.10
C MET A 234 -14.96 30.67 5.05
N ASP A 235 -15.58 30.40 3.91
CA ASP A 235 -16.17 29.11 3.59
C ASP A 235 -15.06 28.04 3.57
N MET A 236 -15.04 27.19 4.58
CA MET A 236 -14.06 26.11 4.76
C MET A 236 -14.49 24.85 4.00
N THR A 237 -14.80 24.99 2.70
CA THR A 237 -14.84 23.85 1.78
C THR A 237 -13.52 23.79 1.01
N PRO A 238 -12.53 22.97 1.40
CA PRO A 238 -11.41 22.71 0.52
C PRO A 238 -11.89 21.73 -0.57
N TYR A 239 -11.72 22.11 -1.84
CA TYR A 239 -12.03 21.35 -3.06
C TYR A 239 -13.45 21.45 -3.64
N ALA A 240 -13.85 22.66 -4.04
CA ALA A 240 -14.63 22.84 -5.27
C ALA A 240 -14.03 24.04 -6.01
N THR A 241 -13.05 23.84 -6.89
CA THR A 241 -13.30 23.96 -8.33
C THR A 241 -12.11 23.34 -9.08
N SER A 242 -12.29 22.12 -9.58
CA SER A 242 -11.39 21.53 -10.56
C SER A 242 -12.00 21.65 -11.97
N PRO A 243 -11.16 21.76 -13.01
CA PRO A 243 -11.62 21.85 -14.40
C PRO A 243 -12.39 20.58 -14.80
N PRO A 244 -13.28 20.65 -15.82
CA PRO A 244 -14.03 19.49 -16.26
C PRO A 244 -13.09 18.34 -16.69
N PRO A 245 -13.49 17.08 -16.48
CA PRO A 245 -12.67 15.93 -16.83
C PRO A 245 -12.26 15.98 -18.30
N ALA A 246 -11.02 15.60 -18.58
CA ALA A 246 -10.54 15.47 -19.95
C ALA A 246 -11.43 14.46 -20.70
N PRO A 247 -11.96 14.80 -21.89
CA PRO A 247 -12.85 13.89 -22.59
C PRO A 247 -12.09 12.62 -23.00
N GLY A 248 -12.40 11.49 -22.37
CA GLY A 248 -11.94 10.16 -22.78
C GLY A 248 -11.25 9.28 -21.72
N GLY A 249 -10.99 9.79 -20.50
CA GLY A 249 -10.48 8.96 -19.41
C GLY A 249 -11.58 8.09 -18.78
N LYS A 250 -11.31 6.81 -18.49
CA LYS A 250 -12.21 6.03 -17.63
C LYS A 250 -11.87 6.39 -16.19
N THR A 251 -12.86 6.73 -15.37
CA THR A 251 -12.63 6.86 -13.92
C THR A 251 -12.11 5.54 -13.38
N PHE A 252 -11.05 5.59 -12.58
CA PHE A 252 -10.56 4.47 -11.80
C PHE A 252 -11.67 4.06 -10.85
N ILE A 253 -12.14 2.82 -10.99
CA ILE A 253 -13.13 2.25 -10.10
C ILE A 253 -12.38 1.17 -9.32
N PRO A 254 -12.21 1.34 -7.98
CA PRO A 254 -11.66 0.33 -7.11
C PRO A 254 -12.26 -1.05 -7.40
N LEU A 255 -11.45 -2.12 -7.37
CA LEU A 255 -11.94 -3.50 -7.55
C LEU A 255 -13.06 -3.82 -6.58
N LYS A 256 -13.01 -3.27 -5.35
CA LYS A 256 -14.07 -3.39 -4.35
C LYS A 256 -15.39 -2.70 -4.71
N SER A 257 -15.33 -1.69 -5.57
CA SER A 257 -16.49 -0.98 -6.08
C SER A 257 -17.12 -1.65 -7.31
N LEU A 258 -16.48 -2.68 -7.88
CA LEU A 258 -17.00 -3.43 -9.03
C LEU A 258 -18.03 -4.48 -8.57
N LYS A 259 -19.29 -4.09 -8.45
CA LYS A 259 -20.40 -5.06 -8.31
C LYS A 259 -20.61 -5.79 -9.64
N GLY A 260 -20.60 -7.13 -9.61
CA GLY A 260 -20.74 -7.97 -10.79
C GLY A 260 -21.93 -7.57 -11.65
N ARG A 261 -21.66 -7.10 -12.89
CA ARG A 261 -22.70 -7.06 -13.90
C ARG A 261 -23.08 -8.51 -14.17
N LYS A 262 -24.29 -8.91 -13.80
CA LYS A 262 -24.89 -10.11 -14.39
C LYS A 262 -24.94 -9.85 -15.89
N SER A 263 -24.09 -10.55 -16.66
CA SER A 263 -24.29 -10.69 -18.11
C SER A 263 -25.44 -11.64 -18.35
#